data_AF-A0AAV9LJT7-F1
#
_entry.id   AF-A0AAV9LJT7-F1
#
_cell.length_a   1.000
_cell.length_b   1.000
_cell.length_c   1.000
_cell.angle_alpha   90.00
_cell.angle_beta   90.00
_cell.angle_gamma   90.00
#
_symmetry.space_group_name_H-M   'P 1'
#
loop_
_entity.id
_entity.type
_entity.pdbx_description
1 polymer ?
#
loop_
_entity_poly.entity_id
_entity_poly.type
_entity_poly.pdbx_seq_one_letter_code
_entity_poly.pdbx_strand_id
1 'polypeptide(L)'
;MAHQKENIQVEIISTKFIKPSSPTPNHLQNYKLCFFDQISDETHLPLVLFYPPTNNINFSAHEEQLEQSLSRILTHVYPISGRFTEDNSISCQDQGVKLIKAKVNSKLNEFIEKAHKDVNLSLLCWPQDSWNVDPSNLLTTPIIIVQITKFACGGLALSMSHAHMAMDGYSTFTFINKWSKVCRLKIPVEKIDFMSFELADVFPTRDLSKLLLPRTPAEDRVESKLVANVNRTTLIEEQNARVVLQYNRIILNTKE
;
A
#
# COMPACT_ATOMS: atom_id res chain seq x y z
N MET A 1 -16.32 -8.97 38.06
CA MET A 1 -17.00 -9.04 36.75
C MET A 1 -15.94 -9.21 35.69
N ALA A 2 -15.88 -10.39 35.07
CA ALA A 2 -14.94 -10.66 34.00
C ALA A 2 -15.27 -9.76 32.80
N HIS A 3 -14.42 -8.78 32.49
CA HIS A 3 -14.44 -8.16 31.17
C HIS A 3 -14.14 -9.27 30.17
N GLN A 4 -15.15 -9.72 29.43
CA GLN A 4 -14.92 -10.49 28.21
C GLN A 4 -13.95 -9.68 27.35
N LYS A 5 -12.73 -10.18 27.18
CA LYS A 5 -11.84 -9.74 26.12
C LYS A 5 -12.55 -10.08 24.82
N GLU A 6 -13.34 -9.15 24.29
CA GLU A 6 -13.81 -9.26 22.91
C GLU A 6 -12.57 -9.29 22.01
N ASN A 7 -12.32 -10.47 21.44
CA ASN A 7 -11.23 -10.65 20.49
C ASN A 7 -11.62 -9.95 19.19
N ILE A 8 -10.81 -8.97 18.77
CA ILE A 8 -11.02 -8.27 17.50
C ILE A 8 -10.63 -9.24 16.39
N GLN A 9 -11.57 -9.55 15.51
CA GLN A 9 -11.40 -10.48 14.41
C GLN A 9 -11.76 -9.80 13.09
N VAL A 10 -10.87 -9.95 12.12
CA VAL A 10 -11.09 -9.54 10.73
C VAL A 10 -11.44 -10.77 9.90
N GLU A 11 -12.55 -10.69 9.18
CA GLU A 11 -13.05 -11.75 8.29
C GLU A 11 -12.95 -11.26 6.85
N ILE A 12 -12.22 -12.01 6.01
CA ILE A 12 -12.15 -11.76 4.56
C ILE A 12 -13.46 -12.22 3.91
N ILE A 13 -14.09 -11.32 3.17
CA ILE A 13 -15.35 -11.54 2.46
C ILE A 13 -15.07 -11.95 1.01
N SER A 14 -14.15 -11.26 0.33
CA SER A 14 -13.83 -11.54 -1.07
C SER A 14 -12.47 -11.00 -1.46
N THR A 15 -11.89 -11.59 -2.49
CA THR A 15 -10.61 -11.18 -3.08
C THR A 15 -10.74 -11.12 -4.59
N LYS A 16 -10.16 -10.09 -5.22
CA LYS A 16 -10.18 -9.87 -6.67
C LYS A 16 -8.88 -9.22 -7.14
N PHE A 17 -8.47 -9.48 -8.39
CA PHE A 17 -7.43 -8.69 -9.04
C PHE A 17 -8.03 -7.56 -9.87
N ILE A 18 -7.60 -6.33 -9.61
CA ILE A 18 -7.97 -5.13 -10.36
C ILE A 18 -6.87 -4.83 -11.37
N LYS A 19 -7.23 -4.89 -12.65
CA LYS A 19 -6.32 -4.61 -13.76
C LYS A 19 -6.44 -3.15 -14.20
N PRO A 20 -5.42 -2.59 -14.88
CA PRO A 20 -5.52 -1.34 -15.61
C PRO A 20 -6.74 -1.32 -16.53
N SER A 21 -7.38 -0.16 -16.65
CA SER A 21 -8.55 0.05 -17.51
C SER A 21 -8.22 0.00 -19.01
N SER A 22 -6.97 0.29 -19.35
CA SER A 22 -6.38 0.17 -20.67
C SER A 22 -5.06 -0.60 -20.56
N PRO A 23 -4.75 -1.47 -21.55
CA PRO A 23 -3.59 -2.34 -21.50
C PRO A 23 -2.28 -1.55 -21.56
N THR A 24 -1.25 -2.05 -20.88
CA THR A 24 0.10 -1.47 -20.94
C THR A 24 0.68 -1.63 -22.34
N PRO A 25 1.10 -0.54 -23.01
CA PRO A 25 1.73 -0.59 -24.33
C PRO A 25 2.97 -1.50 -24.35
N ASN A 26 3.20 -2.20 -25.47
CA ASN A 26 4.29 -3.19 -25.57
C ASN A 26 5.68 -2.64 -25.18
N HIS A 27 5.99 -1.39 -25.53
CA HIS A 27 7.28 -0.77 -25.21
C HIS A 27 7.44 -0.41 -23.73
N LEU A 28 6.36 -0.46 -22.94
CA LEU A 28 6.33 -0.21 -21.49
C LEU A 28 6.18 -1.50 -20.67
N GLN A 29 6.13 -2.68 -21.31
CA GLN A 29 5.91 -3.94 -20.59
C GLN A 29 7.08 -4.39 -19.71
N ASN A 30 8.23 -3.74 -19.81
CA ASN A 30 9.38 -3.98 -18.96
C ASN A 30 9.82 -2.68 -18.30
N TYR A 31 9.70 -2.59 -16.98
CA TYR A 31 10.17 -1.46 -16.19
C TYR A 31 11.40 -1.86 -15.40
N LYS A 32 12.56 -1.24 -15.68
CA LYS A 32 13.80 -1.51 -14.94
C LYS A 32 13.80 -0.79 -13.60
N LEU A 33 14.22 -1.48 -12.55
CA LEU A 33 14.42 -0.86 -11.24
C LEU A 33 15.66 0.04 -11.28
N CYS A 34 15.54 1.25 -10.74
CA CYS A 34 16.67 2.16 -10.61
C CYS A 34 17.60 1.71 -9.47
N PHE A 35 18.78 2.31 -9.38
CA PHE A 35 19.74 1.99 -8.31
C PHE A 35 19.12 2.08 -6.89
N PHE A 36 18.28 3.09 -6.63
CA PHE A 36 17.65 3.28 -5.32
C PHE A 36 16.60 2.21 -5.00
N ASP A 37 15.89 1.73 -6.02
CA ASP A 37 14.92 0.65 -5.89
C ASP A 37 15.63 -0.67 -5.52
N GLN A 38 16.79 -0.93 -6.13
CA GLN A 38 17.56 -2.16 -5.86
C GLN A 38 18.13 -2.24 -4.44
N ILE A 39 18.49 -1.10 -3.84
CA ILE A 39 19.01 -1.05 -2.47
C ILE A 39 17.92 -1.00 -1.40
N SER A 40 16.65 -0.85 -1.82
CA SER A 40 15.51 -0.86 -0.91
C SER A 40 15.31 -2.25 -0.30
N ASP A 41 14.56 -2.33 0.80
CA ASP A 41 14.25 -3.60 1.43
C ASP A 41 13.29 -4.44 0.57
N GLU A 42 13.59 -5.72 0.42
CA GLU A 42 12.74 -6.73 -0.25
C GLU A 42 11.56 -7.14 0.67
N THR A 43 10.73 -6.17 0.99
CA THR A 43 9.58 -6.34 1.89
C THR A 43 8.41 -5.47 1.46
N HIS A 44 7.25 -5.73 2.07
CA HIS A 44 6.07 -4.91 1.91
C HIS A 44 5.90 -3.96 3.09
N LEU A 45 5.54 -2.71 2.78
CA LEU A 45 5.27 -1.69 3.77
C LEU A 45 3.76 -1.52 4.02
N PRO A 46 3.33 -1.42 5.28
CA PRO A 46 1.95 -1.15 5.64
C PRO A 46 1.60 0.34 5.58
N LEU A 47 0.41 0.62 5.06
CA LEU A 47 -0.33 1.86 5.24
C LEU A 47 -1.77 1.52 5.65
N VAL A 48 -2.28 2.15 6.72
CA VAL A 48 -3.69 2.00 7.14
C VAL A 48 -4.32 3.38 7.34
N LEU A 49 -5.45 3.61 6.68
CA LEU A 49 -6.25 4.83 6.74
C LEU A 49 -7.65 4.53 7.28
N PHE A 50 -8.04 5.20 8.37
CA PHE A 50 -9.36 5.03 8.99
C PHE A 50 -10.33 6.16 8.61
N TYR A 51 -11.55 5.79 8.24
CA TYR A 51 -12.63 6.69 7.84
C TYR A 51 -13.87 6.47 8.72
N PRO A 52 -14.42 7.53 9.34
CA PRO A 52 -15.62 7.41 10.17
C PRO A 52 -16.85 7.00 9.36
N PRO A 53 -17.88 6.43 10.01
CA PRO A 53 -19.15 6.17 9.36
C PRO A 53 -19.76 7.48 8.86
N THR A 54 -20.38 7.42 7.69
CA THR A 54 -21.02 8.55 7.02
C THR A 54 -22.50 8.24 6.86
N ASN A 55 -23.36 9.15 7.33
CA ASN A 55 -24.80 9.01 7.22
C ASN A 55 -25.19 9.16 5.74
N ASN A 56 -25.89 8.17 5.16
CA ASN A 56 -26.39 8.12 3.76
C ASN A 56 -25.53 7.46 2.69
N ILE A 57 -24.62 6.54 3.02
CA ILE A 57 -23.81 5.88 1.99
C ILE A 57 -24.36 4.50 1.60
N ASN A 58 -24.73 4.35 0.31
CA ASN A 58 -24.83 3.03 -0.32
C ASN A 58 -23.42 2.46 -0.49
N PHE A 59 -23.03 1.60 0.44
CA PHE A 59 -21.69 1.01 0.49
C PHE A 59 -21.29 0.30 -0.81
N SER A 60 -22.24 -0.40 -1.46
CA SER A 60 -21.98 -1.10 -2.73
C SER A 60 -21.58 -0.14 -3.85
N ALA A 61 -22.21 1.03 -3.93
CA ALA A 61 -21.88 2.03 -4.94
C ALA A 61 -20.46 2.61 -4.72
N HIS A 62 -20.04 2.77 -3.47
CA HIS A 62 -18.69 3.24 -3.14
C HIS A 62 -17.62 2.19 -3.41
N GLU A 63 -17.91 0.92 -3.16
CA GLU A 63 -17.00 -0.18 -3.51
C GLU A 63 -16.77 -0.24 -5.02
N GLU A 64 -17.84 -0.17 -5.81
CA GLU A 64 -17.74 -0.15 -7.27
C GLU A 64 -16.94 1.08 -7.75
N GLN A 65 -17.19 2.26 -7.18
CA GLN A 65 -16.45 3.48 -7.49
C GLN A 65 -14.96 3.36 -7.14
N LEU A 66 -14.61 2.72 -6.01
CA LEU A 66 -13.23 2.43 -5.63
C LEU A 66 -12.56 1.48 -6.62
N GLU A 67 -13.23 0.39 -7.00
CA GLU A 67 -12.71 -0.58 -7.98
C GLU A 67 -12.48 0.06 -9.36
N GLN A 68 -13.46 0.81 -9.86
CA GLN A 68 -13.39 1.48 -11.17
C GLN A 68 -12.34 2.60 -11.18
N SER A 69 -12.23 3.39 -10.11
CA SER A 69 -11.18 4.42 -10.00
C SER A 69 -9.78 3.82 -9.87
N LEU A 70 -9.64 2.70 -9.16
CA LEU A 70 -8.38 1.98 -9.08
C LEU A 70 -7.99 1.45 -10.46
N SER A 71 -8.90 0.78 -11.18
CA SER A 71 -8.63 0.31 -12.55
C SER A 71 -8.18 1.44 -13.48
N ARG A 72 -8.84 2.60 -13.42
CA ARG A 72 -8.45 3.78 -14.23
C ARG A 72 -7.06 4.29 -13.88
N ILE A 73 -6.77 4.46 -12.58
CA ILE A 73 -5.47 5.03 -12.19
C ILE A 73 -4.30 4.10 -12.52
N LEU A 74 -4.52 2.78 -12.47
CA LEU A 74 -3.51 1.78 -12.81
C LEU A 74 -3.01 1.88 -14.26
N THR A 75 -3.76 2.49 -15.17
CA THR A 75 -3.27 2.79 -16.53
C THR A 75 -2.14 3.81 -16.54
N HIS A 76 -2.12 4.76 -15.59
CA HIS A 76 -1.07 5.77 -15.49
C HIS A 76 0.08 5.37 -14.56
N VAL A 77 -0.12 4.35 -13.74
CA VAL A 77 0.92 3.75 -12.89
C VAL A 77 1.07 2.27 -13.22
N TYR A 78 1.29 1.99 -14.49
CA TYR A 78 1.30 0.63 -15.02
C TYR A 78 2.27 -0.34 -14.29
N PRO A 79 3.47 0.06 -13.79
CA PRO A 79 4.39 -0.90 -13.19
C PRO A 79 3.81 -1.59 -11.96
N ILE A 80 3.01 -0.90 -11.14
CA ILE A 80 2.46 -1.48 -9.91
C ILE A 80 1.39 -2.56 -10.17
N SER A 81 0.95 -2.72 -11.42
CA SER A 81 0.08 -3.83 -11.85
C SER A 81 0.85 -5.07 -12.32
N GLY A 82 2.18 -4.99 -12.37
CA GLY A 82 3.07 -6.05 -12.83
C GLY A 82 3.52 -7.02 -11.74
N ARG A 83 4.60 -7.74 -12.01
CA ARG A 83 5.32 -8.59 -11.05
C ARG A 83 6.83 -8.39 -11.18
N PHE A 84 7.54 -8.45 -10.06
CA PHE A 84 9.00 -8.45 -10.09
C PHE A 84 9.54 -9.67 -10.82
N THR A 85 10.72 -9.50 -11.37
CA THR A 85 11.48 -10.53 -12.08
C THR A 85 12.89 -10.64 -11.50
N GLU A 86 13.59 -11.71 -11.85
CA GLU A 86 14.95 -11.96 -11.36
C GLU A 86 15.99 -10.95 -11.88
N ASP A 87 15.69 -10.22 -12.95
CA ASP A 87 16.60 -9.26 -13.60
C ASP A 87 16.51 -7.83 -13.03
N ASN A 88 16.04 -7.67 -11.77
CA ASN A 88 15.79 -6.36 -11.15
C ASN A 88 14.88 -5.48 -12.01
N SER A 89 13.79 -6.05 -12.50
CA SER A 89 12.79 -5.34 -13.28
C SER A 89 11.37 -5.73 -12.83
N ILE A 90 10.39 -5.08 -13.43
CA ILE A 90 8.99 -5.38 -13.28
C ILE A 90 8.42 -5.72 -14.65
N SER A 91 7.93 -6.96 -14.76
CA SER A 91 7.12 -7.41 -15.89
C SER A 91 5.72 -6.80 -15.78
N CYS A 92 5.45 -5.79 -16.61
CA CYS A 92 4.21 -5.02 -16.62
C CYS A 92 3.17 -5.66 -17.55
N GLN A 93 2.77 -6.89 -17.23
CA GLN A 93 1.80 -7.70 -18.00
C GLN A 93 0.37 -7.61 -17.45
N ASP A 94 0.04 -6.52 -16.74
CA ASP A 94 -1.31 -6.24 -16.24
C ASP A 94 -1.93 -7.40 -15.42
N GLN A 95 -1.12 -8.12 -14.65
CA GLN A 95 -1.62 -9.13 -13.69
C GLN A 95 -2.55 -8.49 -12.65
N GLY A 96 -2.34 -7.20 -12.36
CA GLY A 96 -3.20 -6.36 -11.55
C GLY A 96 -2.81 -6.33 -10.07
N VAL A 97 -3.48 -5.42 -9.37
CA VAL A 97 -3.41 -5.20 -7.92
C VAL A 97 -4.43 -6.10 -7.22
N LYS A 98 -4.03 -6.72 -6.11
CA LYS A 98 -4.97 -7.54 -5.31
C LYS A 98 -5.83 -6.63 -4.43
N LEU A 99 -7.15 -6.73 -4.57
CA LEU A 99 -8.12 -6.05 -3.73
C LEU A 99 -8.82 -7.08 -2.84
N ILE A 100 -8.82 -6.82 -1.53
CA ILE A 100 -9.46 -7.63 -0.50
C ILE A 100 -10.60 -6.83 0.13
N LYS A 101 -11.77 -7.44 0.26
CA LYS A 101 -12.88 -6.90 1.06
C LYS A 101 -12.98 -7.70 2.34
N ALA A 102 -13.07 -7.01 3.46
CA ALA A 102 -13.13 -7.61 4.78
C ALA A 102 -14.14 -6.88 5.68
N LYS A 103 -14.51 -7.52 6.79
CA LYS A 103 -15.24 -6.89 7.90
C LYS A 103 -14.55 -7.17 9.21
N VAL A 104 -14.73 -6.29 10.19
CA VAL A 104 -14.22 -6.46 11.55
C VAL A 104 -15.36 -6.38 12.56
N ASN A 105 -15.34 -7.27 13.54
CA ASN A 105 -16.33 -7.37 14.62
C ASN A 105 -16.18 -6.29 15.71
N SER A 106 -15.80 -5.06 15.33
CA SER A 106 -15.60 -3.96 16.27
C SER A 106 -16.13 -2.65 15.69
N LYS A 107 -16.51 -1.69 16.54
CA LYS A 107 -16.75 -0.31 16.11
C LYS A 107 -15.43 0.43 15.94
N LEU A 108 -15.39 1.37 14.99
CA LEU A 108 -14.16 2.07 14.65
C LEU A 108 -13.56 2.85 15.83
N ASN A 109 -14.38 3.54 16.62
CA ASN A 109 -13.93 4.30 17.78
C ASN A 109 -13.29 3.38 18.85
N GLU A 110 -13.96 2.28 19.18
CA GLU A 110 -13.47 1.28 20.14
C GLU A 110 -12.16 0.63 19.64
N PHE A 111 -12.07 0.34 18.34
CA PHE A 111 -10.86 -0.17 17.71
C PHE A 111 -9.70 0.82 17.79
N ILE A 112 -9.91 2.08 17.41
CA ILE A 112 -8.88 3.12 17.42
C ILE A 112 -8.38 3.39 18.84
N GLU A 113 -9.27 3.42 19.84
CA GLU A 113 -8.87 3.57 21.25
C GLU A 113 -7.95 2.45 21.72
N LYS A 114 -8.20 1.21 21.28
CA LYS A 114 -7.31 0.08 21.54
C LYS A 114 -6.01 0.21 20.74
N ALA A 115 -6.08 0.58 19.46
CA ALA A 115 -4.93 0.75 18.59
C ALA A 115 -3.99 1.88 19.02
N HIS A 116 -4.49 2.91 19.71
CA HIS A 116 -3.64 3.92 20.35
C HIS A 116 -2.79 3.36 21.49
N LYS A 117 -3.27 2.32 22.18
CA LYS A 117 -2.53 1.65 23.27
C LYS A 117 -1.57 0.60 22.72
N ASP A 118 -1.95 -0.04 21.61
CA ASP A 118 -1.14 -1.01 20.88
C ASP A 118 -1.32 -0.81 19.38
N VAL A 119 -0.36 -0.13 18.76
CA VAL A 119 -0.39 0.20 17.33
C VAL A 119 -0.46 -1.03 16.43
N ASN A 120 0.02 -2.20 16.90
CA ASN A 120 -0.03 -3.45 16.15
C ASN A 120 -1.47 -3.89 15.88
N LEU A 121 -2.44 -3.48 16.70
CA LEU A 121 -3.85 -3.74 16.43
C LEU A 121 -4.29 -3.14 15.10
N SER A 122 -3.70 -2.02 14.67
CA SER A 122 -3.98 -1.42 13.35
C SER A 122 -3.63 -2.37 12.21
N LEU A 123 -2.60 -3.22 12.39
CA LEU A 123 -2.17 -4.20 11.40
C LEU A 123 -3.17 -5.33 11.22
N LEU A 124 -4.13 -5.54 12.13
CA LEU A 124 -5.24 -6.48 11.89
C LEU A 124 -6.03 -6.11 10.64
N CYS A 125 -6.07 -4.81 10.29
CA CYS A 125 -6.70 -4.31 9.06
C CYS A 125 -5.76 -4.31 7.85
N TRP A 126 -4.47 -4.66 8.01
CA TRP A 126 -3.49 -4.78 6.93
C TRP A 126 -3.56 -6.20 6.31
N PRO A 127 -3.43 -6.36 4.97
CA PRO A 127 -3.53 -7.66 4.33
C PRO A 127 -2.59 -8.71 4.96
N GLN A 128 -3.14 -9.80 5.47
CA GLN A 128 -2.34 -10.86 6.11
C GLN A 128 -1.37 -11.53 5.14
N ASP A 129 -1.75 -11.61 3.87
CA ASP A 129 -0.91 -12.16 2.80
C ASP A 129 0.42 -11.41 2.63
N SER A 130 0.54 -10.17 3.15
CA SER A 130 1.78 -9.41 3.07
C SER A 130 2.67 -9.46 4.29
N TRP A 131 2.28 -10.16 5.36
CA TRP A 131 3.05 -10.18 6.60
C TRP A 131 4.34 -10.99 6.47
N ASN A 132 4.35 -11.97 5.58
CA ASN A 132 5.48 -12.89 5.36
C ASN A 132 6.10 -12.71 3.96
N VAL A 133 6.07 -11.49 3.42
CA VAL A 133 6.71 -11.22 2.13
C VAL A 133 8.20 -11.03 2.36
N ASP A 134 8.97 -11.86 1.67
CA ASP A 134 10.43 -11.93 1.77
C ASP A 134 11.02 -12.28 0.38
N PRO A 135 12.35 -12.35 0.22
CA PRO A 135 12.99 -12.65 -1.06
C PRO A 135 12.50 -13.95 -1.73
N SER A 136 12.02 -14.93 -0.96
CA SER A 136 11.58 -16.24 -1.48
C SER A 136 10.24 -16.20 -2.20
N ASN A 137 9.37 -15.23 -1.90
CA ASN A 137 8.03 -15.13 -2.48
C ASN A 137 7.72 -13.77 -3.14
N LEU A 138 8.65 -12.80 -3.05
CA LEU A 138 8.49 -11.45 -3.60
C LEU A 138 8.10 -11.44 -5.09
N LEU A 139 8.72 -12.29 -5.90
CA LEU A 139 8.49 -12.33 -7.36
C LEU A 139 7.06 -12.77 -7.73
N THR A 140 6.41 -13.55 -6.86
CA THR A 140 5.03 -14.03 -7.08
C THR A 140 3.98 -13.16 -6.40
N THR A 141 4.40 -12.37 -5.41
CA THR A 141 3.53 -11.50 -4.64
C THR A 141 3.10 -10.29 -5.48
N PRO A 142 1.82 -9.89 -5.45
CA PRO A 142 1.39 -8.66 -6.12
C PRO A 142 2.11 -7.44 -5.52
N ILE A 143 2.63 -6.55 -6.37
CA ILE A 143 3.37 -5.35 -5.92
C ILE A 143 2.54 -4.49 -4.95
N ILE A 144 1.23 -4.38 -5.21
CA ILE A 144 0.28 -3.76 -4.29
C ILE A 144 -0.84 -4.74 -3.93
N ILE A 145 -1.19 -4.73 -2.64
CA ILE A 145 -2.39 -5.35 -2.09
C ILE A 145 -3.18 -4.27 -1.34
N VAL A 146 -4.41 -4.02 -1.75
CA VAL A 146 -5.34 -3.10 -1.08
C VAL A 146 -6.37 -3.91 -0.31
N GLN A 147 -6.68 -3.50 0.92
CA GLN A 147 -7.79 -4.08 1.68
C GLN A 147 -8.75 -3.00 2.17
N ILE A 148 -10.04 -3.23 1.95
CA ILE A 148 -11.13 -2.41 2.46
C ILE A 148 -11.81 -3.20 3.57
N THR A 149 -11.69 -2.73 4.81
CA THR A 149 -12.27 -3.38 5.99
C THR A 149 -13.44 -2.57 6.54
N LYS A 150 -14.62 -3.18 6.63
CA LYS A 150 -15.82 -2.55 7.18
C LYS A 150 -15.99 -2.82 8.67
N PHE A 151 -16.16 -1.76 9.46
CA PHE A 151 -16.44 -1.84 10.89
C PHE A 151 -17.94 -2.02 11.16
N ALA A 152 -18.29 -2.57 12.33
CA ALA A 152 -19.67 -2.80 12.74
C ALA A 152 -20.52 -1.52 12.79
N CYS A 153 -19.90 -0.37 13.07
CA CYS A 153 -20.55 0.93 13.07
C CYS A 153 -20.69 1.58 11.67
N GLY A 154 -20.24 0.89 10.60
CA GLY A 154 -20.23 1.43 9.23
C GLY A 154 -18.98 2.26 8.87
N GLY A 155 -18.04 2.45 9.80
CA GLY A 155 -16.73 3.03 9.50
C GLY A 155 -15.88 2.10 8.63
N LEU A 156 -14.82 2.62 8.02
CA LEU A 156 -13.95 1.87 7.10
C LEU A 156 -12.48 2.00 7.48
N ALA A 157 -11.70 0.95 7.21
CA ALA A 157 -10.26 1.06 7.04
C ALA A 157 -9.91 0.75 5.58
N LEU A 158 -9.18 1.67 4.94
CA LEU A 158 -8.50 1.42 3.67
C LEU A 158 -7.03 1.18 4.01
N SER A 159 -6.55 -0.03 3.77
CA SER A 159 -5.16 -0.38 3.95
C SER A 159 -4.50 -0.73 2.62
N MET A 160 -3.21 -0.45 2.55
CA MET A 160 -2.36 -0.77 1.42
C MET A 160 -1.10 -1.46 1.92
N SER A 161 -0.76 -2.55 1.26
CA SER A 161 0.52 -3.21 1.34
C SER A 161 1.22 -3.00 0.01
N HIS A 162 2.45 -2.51 0.03
CA HIS A 162 3.20 -2.24 -1.20
C HIS A 162 4.66 -2.63 -1.05
N ALA A 163 5.23 -3.22 -2.10
CA ALA A 163 6.65 -3.54 -2.12
C ALA A 163 7.50 -2.26 -2.10
N HIS A 164 8.44 -2.17 -1.16
CA HIS A 164 9.27 -0.98 -1.04
C HIS A 164 10.11 -0.75 -2.32
N MET A 165 10.60 -1.81 -2.95
CA MET A 165 11.36 -1.72 -4.21
C MET A 165 10.59 -1.07 -5.37
N ALA A 166 9.27 -0.94 -5.29
CA ALA A 166 8.48 -0.26 -6.32
C ALA A 166 8.02 1.13 -5.90
N MET A 167 7.93 1.42 -4.60
CA MET A 167 7.34 2.65 -4.10
C MET A 167 7.97 3.05 -2.76
N ASP A 168 8.47 4.28 -2.71
CA ASP A 168 8.84 4.94 -1.45
C ASP A 168 7.62 5.64 -0.81
N GLY A 169 7.84 6.28 0.35
CA GLY A 169 6.78 7.01 1.04
C GLY A 169 6.15 8.12 0.18
N TYR A 170 6.95 8.86 -0.58
CA TYR A 170 6.46 9.93 -1.44
C TYR A 170 5.55 9.38 -2.56
N SER A 171 6.00 8.33 -3.23
CA SER A 171 5.27 7.65 -4.29
C SER A 171 3.97 7.05 -3.78
N THR A 172 4.00 6.44 -2.59
CA THR A 172 2.82 5.89 -1.90
C THR A 172 1.77 6.95 -1.62
N PHE A 173 2.13 8.07 -0.99
CA PHE A 173 1.15 9.12 -0.72
C PHE A 173 0.68 9.83 -1.99
N THR A 174 1.56 9.99 -2.98
CA THR A 174 1.20 10.55 -4.28
C THR A 174 0.18 9.67 -5.00
N PHE A 175 0.36 8.34 -4.99
CA PHE A 175 -0.59 7.38 -5.53
C PHE A 175 -1.95 7.48 -4.82
N ILE A 176 -1.98 7.43 -3.49
CA ILE A 176 -3.22 7.52 -2.71
C ILE A 176 -3.95 8.85 -2.95
N ASN A 177 -3.23 9.97 -2.98
CA ASN A 177 -3.80 11.29 -3.24
C ASN A 177 -4.37 11.42 -4.66
N LYS A 178 -3.66 10.88 -5.67
CA LYS A 178 -4.16 10.89 -7.05
C LYS A 178 -5.35 9.93 -7.21
N TRP A 179 -5.31 8.77 -6.55
CA TRP A 179 -6.42 7.82 -6.54
C TRP A 179 -7.66 8.41 -5.90
N SER A 180 -7.54 9.11 -4.77
CA SER A 180 -8.67 9.77 -4.12
C SER A 180 -9.32 10.83 -5.01
N LYS A 181 -8.53 11.61 -5.76
CA LYS A 181 -9.03 12.57 -6.76
C LYS A 181 -9.83 11.92 -7.88
N VAL A 182 -9.34 10.82 -8.45
CA VAL A 182 -10.06 10.06 -9.50
C VAL A 182 -11.31 9.39 -8.93
N CYS A 183 -11.20 8.83 -7.72
CA CYS A 183 -12.29 8.17 -7.04
C CYS A 183 -13.38 9.16 -6.67
N ARG A 184 -13.12 10.07 -5.74
CA ARG A 184 -14.12 10.93 -5.11
C ARG A 184 -14.47 12.15 -5.95
N LEU A 185 -13.47 12.88 -6.43
CA LEU A 185 -13.68 14.11 -7.20
C LEU A 185 -14.02 13.85 -8.68
N LYS A 186 -13.96 12.58 -9.11
CA LYS A 186 -14.24 12.14 -10.49
C LYS A 186 -13.40 12.90 -11.52
N ILE A 187 -12.19 13.31 -11.14
CA ILE A 187 -11.26 13.93 -12.08
C ILE A 187 -10.89 12.88 -13.15
N PRO A 188 -11.02 13.21 -14.45
CA PRO A 188 -10.60 12.32 -15.53
C PRO A 188 -9.12 11.95 -15.37
N VAL A 189 -8.79 10.68 -15.59
CA VAL A 189 -7.44 10.16 -15.30
C VAL A 189 -6.39 10.78 -16.21
N GLU A 190 -6.78 11.19 -17.40
CA GLU A 190 -5.96 11.89 -18.40
C GLU A 190 -5.51 13.28 -17.93
N LYS A 191 -6.20 13.85 -16.93
CA LYS A 191 -5.86 15.14 -16.30
C LYS A 191 -5.01 14.96 -15.04
N ILE A 192 -4.73 13.72 -14.64
CA ILE A 192 -3.85 13.44 -13.53
C ILE A 192 -2.41 13.39 -14.07
N ASP A 193 -1.65 14.43 -13.77
CA ASP A 193 -0.20 14.41 -13.98
C ASP A 193 0.42 13.37 -13.05
N PHE A 194 0.90 12.24 -13.60
CA PHE A 194 1.61 11.20 -12.85
C PHE A 194 3.12 11.41 -12.86
N MET A 195 3.84 10.74 -11.94
CA MET A 195 5.30 10.78 -11.98
C MET A 195 5.80 10.07 -13.24
N SER A 196 6.91 10.56 -13.80
CA SER A 196 7.63 9.90 -14.89
C SER A 196 8.30 8.61 -14.38
N PHE A 197 8.29 7.56 -15.21
CA PHE A 197 8.92 6.27 -14.93
C PHE A 197 10.31 6.14 -15.56
N GLU A 198 11.08 7.22 -15.54
CA GLU A 198 12.39 7.36 -16.23
C GLU A 198 13.56 7.34 -15.24
N LEU A 199 13.32 7.01 -13.97
CA LEU A 199 14.35 7.10 -12.93
C LEU A 199 15.52 6.14 -13.18
N ALA A 200 15.26 4.99 -13.82
CA ALA A 200 16.29 4.06 -14.23
C ALA A 200 17.17 4.57 -15.39
N ASP A 201 16.72 5.57 -16.16
CA ASP A 201 17.55 6.20 -17.18
C ASP A 201 18.58 7.17 -16.55
N VAL A 202 18.20 7.79 -15.44
CA VAL A 202 19.07 8.71 -14.66
C VAL A 202 19.97 7.92 -13.69
N PHE A 203 19.41 6.91 -13.02
CA PHE A 203 20.07 6.07 -12.02
C PHE A 203 19.97 4.59 -12.44
N PRO A 204 20.81 4.14 -13.39
CA PRO A 204 20.68 2.82 -13.98
C PRO A 204 20.91 1.69 -12.98
N THR A 205 20.23 0.57 -13.24
CA THR A 205 20.40 -0.71 -12.56
C THR A 205 21.88 -1.09 -12.50
N ARG A 206 22.37 -1.51 -11.33
CA ARG A 206 23.77 -1.89 -11.10
C ARG A 206 23.88 -3.33 -10.59
N ASP A 207 25.04 -3.94 -10.84
CA ASP A 207 25.46 -5.14 -10.12
C ASP A 207 25.85 -4.77 -8.69
N LEU A 208 24.96 -5.08 -7.74
CA LEU A 208 25.15 -4.77 -6.32
C LEU A 208 26.03 -5.77 -5.59
N SER A 209 26.41 -6.89 -6.22
CA SER A 209 27.21 -7.96 -5.59
C SER A 209 28.56 -7.46 -5.05
N LYS A 210 29.06 -6.35 -5.58
CA LYS A 210 30.33 -5.72 -5.19
C LYS A 210 30.16 -4.47 -4.33
N LEU A 211 28.95 -3.93 -4.20
CA LEU A 211 28.69 -2.62 -3.58
C LEU A 211 28.07 -2.73 -2.19
N LEU A 212 27.33 -3.80 -1.91
CA LEU A 212 26.65 -3.98 -0.64
C LEU A 212 27.26 -5.15 0.14
N LEU A 213 27.48 -4.94 1.43
CA LEU A 213 27.67 -6.03 2.37
C LEU A 213 26.39 -6.89 2.42
N PRO A 214 26.49 -8.19 2.79
CA PRO A 214 25.31 -9.01 3.02
C PRO A 214 24.32 -8.26 3.93
N ARG A 215 23.06 -8.18 3.52
CA ARG A 215 22.01 -7.53 4.33
C ARG A 215 21.98 -8.18 5.72
N THR A 216 21.85 -7.37 6.76
CA THR A 216 21.65 -7.88 8.11
C THR A 216 20.40 -8.77 8.12
N PRO A 217 20.47 -9.98 8.71
CA PRO A 217 19.32 -10.86 8.85
C PRO A 217 18.12 -10.12 9.43
N ALA A 218 16.91 -10.49 9.02
CA ALA A 218 15.68 -9.84 9.48
C ALA A 218 15.56 -9.82 11.02
N GLU A 219 16.12 -10.83 11.69
CA GLU A 219 16.16 -10.99 13.15
C GLU A 219 16.94 -9.88 13.88
N ASP A 220 17.90 -9.24 13.20
CA ASP A 220 18.77 -8.20 13.77
C ASP A 220 18.27 -6.77 13.46
N ARG A 221 17.16 -6.61 12.72
CA ARG A 221 16.64 -5.30 12.31
C ARG A 221 15.78 -4.67 13.41
N VAL A 222 16.01 -3.38 13.70
CA VAL A 222 15.16 -2.62 14.63
C VAL A 222 13.92 -2.12 13.90
N GLU A 223 12.76 -2.66 14.29
CA GLU A 223 11.46 -2.23 13.80
C GLU A 223 11.11 -0.83 14.36
N SER A 224 10.75 0.11 13.49
CA SER A 224 10.35 1.46 13.89
C SER A 224 8.96 1.82 13.39
N LYS A 225 8.19 2.57 14.18
CA LYS A 225 6.76 2.83 13.93
C LYS A 225 6.52 4.32 13.89
N LEU A 226 5.86 4.79 12.83
CA LEU A 226 5.51 6.20 12.65
C LEU A 226 3.98 6.33 12.65
N VAL A 227 3.44 6.90 13.73
CA VAL A 227 2.03 7.27 13.79
C VAL A 227 1.92 8.75 13.45
N ALA A 228 1.34 9.06 12.30
CA ALA A 228 1.16 10.44 11.84
C ALA A 228 -0.32 10.84 11.99
N ASN A 229 -0.57 11.86 12.81
CA ASN A 229 -1.89 12.48 12.89
C ASN A 229 -1.96 13.59 11.85
N VAL A 230 -2.61 13.33 10.71
CA VAL A 230 -2.76 14.34 9.64
C VAL A 230 -3.85 15.32 10.07
N ASN A 231 -3.43 16.43 10.68
CA ASN A 231 -4.32 17.55 11.01
C ASN A 231 -4.43 18.53 9.82
N ARG A 232 -5.61 19.15 9.76
CA ARG A 232 -6.33 19.73 8.62
C ARG A 232 -5.69 20.85 7.78
N THR A 233 -4.40 21.16 7.87
CA THR A 233 -3.95 22.51 7.48
C THR A 233 -3.36 22.70 6.08
N THR A 234 -3.19 21.68 5.22
CA THR A 234 -2.54 21.92 3.90
C THR A 234 -3.07 21.19 2.68
N LEU A 235 -4.25 20.56 2.70
CA LEU A 235 -4.91 20.09 1.47
C LEU A 235 -6.44 20.22 1.60
N ILE A 236 -7.01 21.16 0.85
CA ILE A 236 -8.43 21.36 0.44
C ILE A 236 -9.45 20.45 1.16
N GLU A 237 -10.28 21.08 2.01
CA GLU A 237 -11.54 20.65 2.66
C GLU A 237 -12.05 19.19 2.49
N GLU A 238 -11.31 18.15 2.92
CA GLU A 238 -11.87 16.78 2.89
C GLU A 238 -11.41 15.91 4.08
N GLN A 239 -12.34 15.65 5.02
CA GLN A 239 -12.44 14.65 6.11
C GLN A 239 -11.18 14.14 6.89
N ASN A 240 -11.36 13.96 8.20
CA ASN A 240 -10.33 13.49 9.16
C ASN A 240 -9.94 12.02 8.92
N ALA A 241 -8.75 11.76 8.37
CA ALA A 241 -8.14 10.44 8.31
C ALA A 241 -6.95 10.34 9.28
N ARG A 242 -6.84 9.23 10.03
CA ARG A 242 -5.63 8.91 10.81
C ARG A 242 -4.76 7.93 10.04
N VAL A 243 -3.45 8.18 10.03
CA VAL A 243 -2.46 7.42 9.26
C VAL A 243 -1.53 6.67 10.21
N VAL A 244 -1.43 5.36 10.01
CA VAL A 244 -0.42 4.53 10.67
C VAL A 244 0.53 3.98 9.60
N LEU A 245 1.83 4.23 9.80
CA LEU A 245 2.93 3.70 9.00
C LEU A 245 3.89 2.91 9.90
N GLN A 246 4.46 1.85 9.38
CA GLN A 246 5.51 1.08 10.05
C GLN A 246 6.62 0.81 9.04
N TYR A 247 7.87 1.00 9.48
CA TYR A 247 9.02 0.97 8.61
C TYR A 247 10.24 0.38 9.35
N ASN A 248 11.02 -0.46 8.68
CA ASN A 248 12.23 -1.06 9.26
C ASN A 248 13.42 -0.12 9.06
N ARG A 249 14.11 0.29 10.12
CA ARG A 249 15.27 1.19 9.98
C ARG A 249 16.51 0.37 9.62
N ILE A 250 17.17 0.73 8.51
CA ILE A 250 18.53 0.24 8.20
C ILE A 250 19.52 1.07 9.02
N ILE A 251 20.23 0.43 9.95
CA ILE A 251 21.42 1.04 10.58
C ILE A 251 22.59 0.79 9.63
N LEU A 252 22.96 1.79 8.85
CA LEU A 252 24.24 1.78 8.14
C LEU A 252 25.34 1.95 9.19
N ASN A 253 25.98 0.85 9.57
CA ASN A 253 27.20 0.91 10.38
C ASN A 253 28.31 1.50 9.51
N THR A 254 28.48 2.82 9.55
CA THR A 254 29.73 3.46 9.14
C THR A 254 30.76 3.15 10.21
N LYS A 255 31.73 2.28 9.91
CA LYS A 255 32.95 2.19 10.73
C LYS A 255 33.74 3.48 10.49
N GLU A 256 33.98 4.22 11.58
CA GLU A 256 35.09 5.20 11.68
C GLU A 256 36.44 4.48 11.59
#